data_AF-F1LK76-F1
#
_entry.id   AF-F1LK76-F1
#
_cell.length_a   1.000
_cell.length_b   1.000
_cell.length_c   1.000
_cell.angle_alpha   90.00
_cell.angle_beta   90.00
_cell.angle_gamma   90.00
#
_symmetry.space_group_name_H-M   'P 1'
#
loop_
_entity.id
_entity.type
_entity.pdbx_description
1 polymer ?
#
loop_
_entity_poly.entity_id
_entity_poly.type
_entity_poly.pdbx_seq_one_letter_code
_entity_poly.pdbx_strand_id
1 'polypeptide(L)'
;VGFVTPGFIMSMYALLRSSQTLPTEEQIEESLSGNLCRCTGYRPIVDAFRVFSKTNDALYTNISSQSLKDGEFVCPSTGKPCSCRQKTASDTDTCGESVTCGKSYKPVSYSEIHGSTYTEKEFIFPPELLLRKLNPLCLNGFGGLKWYRPLQLQHVLDLKAKYPDAKLLVGNSEVGIEVRLKRMNYPVLISVMHVPELNALSVKDDGLEIGAAVRLTELMNTLRKVVMERAEHETSSCKAYIEQLKWFAGTQIKNVGSVGGNICTASPISDLNPLWMASGAKFQIIDCKGNIRMTPAEEFFLGYRKVDLARDEILLSVFLPWTRPFEYVKEFKQAHRREDDIAIVNAGMRVYLEEKGEEWVVSDASIVYGGVAPLSLSARKTKEFIIGKNWSQELLQGALKILQTDVIIKEGAPGGMVEFR
;
A
#
# COMPACT_ATOMS: atom_id res chain seq x y z
N VAL A 1 7.75 -24.34 15.67
CA VAL A 1 8.28 -23.33 16.63
C VAL A 1 7.19 -22.37 17.13
N GLY A 2 6.15 -22.04 16.35
CA GLY A 2 4.96 -21.33 16.88
C GLY A 2 5.13 -19.84 17.19
N PHE A 3 6.37 -19.33 17.18
CA PHE A 3 6.70 -17.94 17.52
C PHE A 3 5.94 -16.90 16.69
N VAL A 4 5.72 -17.17 15.41
CA VAL A 4 5.07 -16.24 14.47
C VAL A 4 3.54 -16.36 14.46
N THR A 5 3.01 -17.44 15.04
CA THR A 5 1.57 -17.76 15.00
C THR A 5 0.68 -16.63 15.52
N PRO A 6 1.02 -15.92 16.62
CA PRO A 6 0.20 -14.79 17.07
C PRO A 6 0.05 -13.68 16.03
N GLY A 7 1.10 -13.36 15.26
CA GLY A 7 1.05 -12.33 14.23
C GLY A 7 0.08 -12.66 13.09
N PHE A 8 0.11 -13.91 12.63
CA PHE A 8 -0.84 -14.42 11.63
C PHE A 8 -2.29 -14.41 12.15
N ILE A 9 -2.51 -14.88 13.38
CA ILE A 9 -3.85 -14.87 14.00
C ILE A 9 -4.39 -13.45 14.11
N MET A 10 -3.59 -12.50 14.61
CA MET A 10 -4.04 -11.11 14.76
C MET A 10 -4.29 -10.42 13.42
N SER A 11 -3.51 -10.73 12.38
CA SER A 11 -3.73 -10.19 11.04
C SER A 11 -5.05 -10.67 10.45
N MET A 12 -5.32 -11.98 10.56
CA MET A 12 -6.59 -12.54 10.09
C MET A 12 -7.78 -12.06 10.93
N TYR A 13 -7.63 -12.01 12.25
CA TYR A 13 -8.63 -11.48 13.16
C TYR A 13 -9.02 -10.04 12.79
N ALA A 14 -8.03 -9.16 12.58
CA ALA A 14 -8.27 -7.78 12.17
C ALA A 14 -9.01 -7.69 10.82
N LEU A 15 -8.62 -8.51 9.83
CA LEU A 15 -9.30 -8.58 8.54
C LEU A 15 -10.78 -8.95 8.72
N LEU A 16 -11.08 -10.02 9.46
CA LEU A 16 -12.45 -10.48 9.70
C LEU A 16 -13.30 -9.44 10.42
N ARG A 17 -12.74 -8.75 11.41
CA ARG A 17 -13.45 -7.69 12.14
C ARG A 17 -13.70 -6.43 11.32
N SER A 18 -12.86 -6.15 10.33
CA SER A 18 -13.00 -4.99 9.44
C SER A 18 -13.87 -5.25 8.21
N SER A 19 -14.15 -6.52 7.89
CA SER A 19 -14.88 -6.91 6.69
C SER A 19 -16.39 -7.01 6.99
N GLN A 20 -17.21 -6.29 6.23
CA GLN A 20 -18.68 -6.39 6.33
C GLN A 20 -19.22 -7.70 5.75
N THR A 21 -18.48 -8.28 4.80
CA THR A 21 -18.77 -9.56 4.17
C THR A 21 -17.55 -10.45 4.28
N LEU A 22 -17.70 -11.76 4.06
CA LEU A 22 -16.56 -12.67 3.99
C LEU A 22 -15.45 -12.11 3.05
N PRO A 23 -14.17 -12.12 3.48
CA PRO A 23 -13.07 -11.64 2.65
C PRO A 23 -12.86 -12.53 1.42
N THR A 24 -12.28 -12.00 0.35
CA THR A 24 -11.80 -12.81 -0.77
C THR A 24 -10.45 -13.47 -0.42
N GLU A 25 -10.03 -14.49 -1.18
CA GLU A 25 -8.69 -15.06 -1.01
C GLU A 25 -7.59 -14.00 -1.17
N GLU A 26 -7.73 -13.09 -2.14
CA GLU A 26 -6.78 -12.00 -2.35
C GLU A 26 -6.67 -11.08 -1.11
N GLN A 27 -7.80 -10.76 -0.47
CA GLN A 27 -7.79 -9.95 0.76
C GLN A 27 -7.11 -10.68 1.93
N ILE A 28 -7.28 -12.00 2.02
CA ILE A 28 -6.58 -12.82 3.01
C ILE A 28 -5.08 -12.76 2.75
N GLU A 29 -4.63 -13.04 1.52
CA GLU A 29 -3.21 -12.97 1.16
C GLU A 29 -2.62 -11.58 1.45
N GLU A 30 -3.30 -10.51 1.05
CA GLU A 30 -2.88 -9.12 1.30
C GLU A 30 -2.73 -8.83 2.81
N SER A 31 -3.65 -9.33 3.64
CA SER A 31 -3.58 -9.15 5.10
C SER A 31 -2.40 -9.88 5.74
N LEU A 32 -1.96 -10.99 5.13
CA LEU A 32 -0.88 -11.82 5.65
C LEU A 32 0.51 -11.40 5.14
N SER A 33 0.59 -10.62 4.06
CA SER A 33 1.83 -10.18 3.39
C SER A 33 2.92 -9.62 4.32
N GLY A 34 2.54 -8.96 5.42
CA GLY A 34 3.49 -8.42 6.41
C GLY A 34 3.98 -9.42 7.47
N ASN A 35 3.57 -10.69 7.40
CA ASN A 35 3.93 -11.72 8.38
C ASN A 35 4.91 -12.73 7.77
N LEU A 36 6.08 -12.88 8.38
CA LEU A 36 7.10 -13.80 7.89
C LEU A 36 7.09 -15.11 8.68
N CYS A 37 7.14 -16.24 7.97
CA CYS A 37 7.30 -17.56 8.57
C CYS A 37 8.42 -18.35 7.88
N ARG A 38 9.38 -18.85 8.68
CA ARG A 38 10.50 -19.65 8.17
C ARG A 38 10.26 -21.15 8.19
N CYS A 39 9.26 -21.61 8.95
CA CYS A 39 9.08 -23.05 9.22
C CYS A 39 8.04 -23.72 8.31
N THR A 40 6.92 -23.05 8.01
CA THR A 40 5.74 -23.73 7.43
C THR A 40 5.68 -23.68 5.91
N GLY A 41 6.48 -22.82 5.27
CA GLY A 41 6.35 -22.54 3.83
C GLY A 41 5.00 -21.90 3.44
N TYR A 42 4.31 -21.27 4.39
CA TYR A 42 3.02 -20.56 4.26
C TYR A 42 1.80 -21.38 3.87
N ARG A 43 1.91 -22.39 2.99
CA ARG A 43 0.79 -23.19 2.49
C ARG A 43 -0.21 -23.64 3.58
N PRO A 44 0.20 -24.32 4.67
CA PRO A 44 -0.77 -24.76 5.69
C PRO A 44 -1.43 -23.60 6.45
N ILE A 45 -0.81 -22.41 6.48
CA ILE A 45 -1.40 -21.22 7.11
C ILE A 45 -2.49 -20.64 6.20
N VAL A 46 -2.20 -20.50 4.90
CA VAL A 46 -3.17 -20.01 3.91
C VAL A 46 -4.36 -20.97 3.83
N ASP A 47 -4.11 -22.28 3.73
CA ASP A 47 -5.15 -23.32 3.71
C ASP A 47 -6.05 -23.25 4.96
N ALA A 48 -5.49 -22.96 6.14
CA ALA A 48 -6.25 -22.79 7.36
C ALA A 48 -7.17 -21.55 7.34
N PHE A 49 -6.77 -20.47 6.68
CA PHE A 49 -7.56 -19.24 6.62
C PHE A 49 -8.54 -19.18 5.44
N ARG A 50 -8.36 -20.00 4.40
CA ARG A 50 -9.28 -20.12 3.26
C ARG A 50 -10.72 -20.45 3.66
N VAL A 51 -10.93 -21.11 4.80
CA VAL A 51 -12.27 -21.41 5.35
C VAL A 51 -13.12 -20.16 5.62
N PHE A 52 -12.48 -18.98 5.72
CA PHE A 52 -13.15 -17.71 5.91
C PHE A 52 -13.32 -16.92 4.61
N SER A 53 -12.86 -17.45 3.46
CA SER A 53 -12.98 -16.78 2.18
C SER A 53 -14.38 -16.91 1.58
N LYS A 54 -14.79 -15.94 0.76
CA LYS A 54 -15.90 -16.14 -0.20
C LYS A 54 -15.45 -17.17 -1.23
N THR A 55 -15.79 -18.44 -1.04
CA THR A 55 -15.69 -19.41 -2.12
C THR A 55 -16.71 -19.05 -3.19
N ASN A 56 -16.24 -18.58 -4.34
CA ASN A 56 -17.06 -18.59 -5.53
C ASN A 56 -17.04 -20.02 -6.07
N ASP A 57 -17.87 -20.89 -5.49
CA ASP A 57 -17.98 -22.29 -5.92
C ASP A 57 -18.33 -22.40 -7.42
N ALA A 58 -18.80 -21.31 -8.05
CA ALA A 58 -19.06 -21.17 -9.48
C ALA A 58 -17.85 -21.51 -10.38
N LEU A 59 -16.62 -21.27 -9.94
CA LEU A 59 -15.40 -21.56 -10.72
C LEU A 59 -15.00 -23.05 -10.69
N TYR A 60 -15.51 -23.82 -9.72
CA TYR A 60 -15.31 -25.26 -9.61
C TYR A 60 -16.53 -26.07 -10.07
N THR A 61 -17.68 -25.43 -10.18
CA THR A 61 -18.82 -25.94 -10.93
C THR A 61 -18.68 -25.54 -12.41
N ASN A 62 -17.88 -26.28 -13.17
CA ASN A 62 -18.11 -26.41 -14.62
C ASN A 62 -19.44 -27.15 -14.84
N ILE A 63 -20.55 -26.54 -14.43
CA ILE A 63 -21.89 -27.02 -14.72
C ILE A 63 -22.34 -26.22 -15.94
N SER A 64 -21.98 -26.73 -17.11
CA SER A 64 -22.91 -26.67 -18.22
C SER A 64 -24.23 -27.21 -17.70
N SER A 65 -25.32 -26.48 -17.94
CA SER A 65 -26.66 -26.66 -17.40
C SER A 65 -27.38 -27.94 -17.88
N GLN A 66 -26.66 -29.06 -18.02
CA GLN A 66 -27.20 -30.37 -18.31
C GLN A 66 -26.35 -31.45 -17.63
N SER A 67 -27.04 -32.29 -16.86
CA SER A 67 -26.61 -33.57 -16.26
C SER A 67 -25.62 -33.54 -15.09
N LEU A 68 -26.12 -33.40 -13.86
CA LEU A 68 -25.56 -34.11 -12.70
C LEU A 68 -26.70 -34.76 -11.93
N LYS A 69 -26.63 -36.09 -11.78
CA LYS A 69 -27.40 -36.83 -10.78
C LYS A 69 -26.84 -36.44 -9.41
N ASP A 70 -27.73 -36.22 -8.45
CA ASP A 70 -27.39 -35.86 -7.07
C ASP A 70 -26.30 -36.77 -6.48
N GLY A 71 -25.19 -36.18 -6.00
CA GLY A 71 -24.37 -36.78 -4.96
C GLY A 71 -22.88 -37.04 -5.21
N GLU A 72 -22.26 -36.59 -6.30
CA GLU A 72 -20.80 -36.78 -6.50
C GLU A 72 -19.97 -35.56 -6.05
N PHE A 73 -19.15 -35.78 -5.02
CA PHE A 73 -18.21 -34.79 -4.45
C PHE A 73 -16.83 -34.88 -5.12
N VAL A 74 -16.27 -33.72 -5.48
CA VAL A 74 -14.94 -33.58 -6.10
C VAL A 74 -13.91 -33.13 -5.06
N CYS A 75 -12.77 -33.82 -5.00
CA CYS A 75 -11.73 -33.58 -4.00
C CYS A 75 -10.91 -32.30 -4.28
N PRO A 76 -10.79 -31.36 -3.32
CA PRO A 76 -10.00 -30.14 -3.50
C PRO A 76 -8.51 -30.40 -3.74
N SER A 77 -7.97 -31.51 -3.24
CA SER A 77 -6.56 -31.86 -3.37
C SER A 77 -6.19 -32.44 -4.74
N THR A 78 -7.17 -33.00 -5.47
CA THR A 78 -6.90 -33.74 -6.72
C THR A 78 -7.74 -33.28 -7.92
N GLY A 79 -8.79 -32.48 -7.70
CA GLY A 79 -9.70 -32.02 -8.75
C GLY A 79 -10.51 -33.14 -9.41
N LYS A 80 -10.62 -34.32 -8.77
CA LYS A 80 -11.35 -35.49 -9.27
C LYS A 80 -12.35 -36.02 -8.23
N PRO A 81 -13.42 -36.75 -8.65
CA PRO A 81 -14.32 -37.43 -7.73
C PRO A 81 -13.53 -38.36 -6.81
N CYS A 82 -13.72 -38.26 -5.48
CA CYS A 82 -13.04 -39.13 -4.53
C CYS A 82 -13.99 -39.73 -3.50
N SER A 83 -13.72 -40.98 -3.12
CA SER A 83 -14.46 -41.76 -2.13
C SER A 83 -14.02 -41.49 -0.68
N CYS A 84 -13.33 -40.36 -0.44
CA CYS A 84 -12.67 -40.05 0.82
C CYS A 84 -13.63 -39.79 2.01
N ARG A 85 -14.94 -39.74 1.75
CA ARG A 85 -15.99 -39.65 2.78
C ARG A 85 -16.75 -40.99 2.78
N GLN A 86 -16.47 -41.86 3.75
CA GLN A 86 -17.23 -43.10 3.92
C GLN A 86 -18.68 -42.80 4.31
N LYS A 87 -19.61 -43.53 3.68
CA LYS A 87 -21.05 -43.53 3.96
C LYS A 87 -21.31 -44.06 5.37
N THR A 88 -22.13 -43.36 6.14
CA THR A 88 -22.70 -43.84 7.41
C THR A 88 -23.59 -45.06 7.18
N ALA A 89 -23.24 -46.22 7.74
CA ALA A 89 -24.16 -47.34 7.91
C ALA A 89 -23.72 -48.26 9.08
N SER A 90 -24.59 -48.29 10.11
CA SER A 90 -24.97 -49.38 11.04
C SER A 90 -23.96 -50.41 11.59
N ASP A 91 -24.05 -50.60 12.91
CA ASP A 91 -23.44 -51.63 13.76
C ASP A 91 -23.48 -53.07 13.24
N THR A 92 -22.36 -53.80 13.33
CA THR A 92 -22.20 -55.15 13.92
C THR A 92 -20.74 -55.63 13.86
N ASP A 93 -20.39 -56.50 14.80
CA ASP A 93 -19.05 -56.84 15.32
C ASP A 93 -18.02 -57.51 14.40
N THR A 94 -16.75 -57.32 14.80
CA THR A 94 -15.68 -58.33 15.11
C THR A 94 -14.38 -58.36 14.28
N CYS A 95 -13.26 -58.23 15.04
CA CYS A 95 -11.85 -58.63 14.82
C CYS A 95 -11.04 -57.94 13.70
N GLY A 96 -9.77 -57.53 13.89
CA GLY A 96 -8.79 -57.80 14.95
C GLY A 96 -7.56 -56.87 14.85
N GLU A 97 -6.70 -56.99 15.84
CA GLU A 97 -5.70 -56.06 16.35
C GLU A 97 -4.54 -55.66 15.40
N SER A 98 -4.10 -54.40 15.47
CA SER A 98 -2.69 -54.08 15.76
C SER A 98 -2.52 -52.64 16.26
N VAL A 99 -1.59 -52.49 17.20
CA VAL A 99 -1.45 -51.44 18.20
C VAL A 99 -0.73 -50.19 17.65
N THR A 100 -1.49 -49.10 17.57
CA THR A 100 -1.17 -47.69 17.86
C THR A 100 0.24 -47.12 17.57
N CYS A 101 0.34 -46.34 16.50
CA CYS A 101 1.07 -45.05 16.51
C CYS A 101 0.02 -43.92 16.39
N GLY A 102 -0.46 -43.45 17.55
CA GLY A 102 -1.61 -42.55 17.67
C GLY A 102 -1.25 -41.08 17.46
N LYS A 103 -2.18 -40.39 16.78
CA LYS A 103 -2.28 -38.94 16.52
C LYS A 103 -1.64 -38.43 15.21
N SER A 104 -1.99 -39.04 14.08
CA SER A 104 -2.14 -38.24 12.86
C SER A 104 -3.44 -37.44 12.99
N TYR A 105 -3.37 -36.14 12.69
CA TYR A 105 -4.49 -35.24 12.69
C TYR A 105 -5.63 -35.87 11.87
N LYS A 106 -6.80 -36.11 12.50
CA LYS A 106 -8.03 -36.31 11.72
C LYS A 106 -8.14 -35.09 10.80
N PRO A 107 -8.30 -35.26 9.47
CA PRO A 107 -8.63 -34.13 8.63
C PRO A 107 -9.96 -33.61 9.14
N VAL A 108 -9.94 -32.43 9.76
CA VAL A 108 -11.17 -31.70 10.04
C VAL A 108 -11.83 -31.50 8.68
N SER A 109 -13.07 -31.96 8.53
CA SER A 109 -13.86 -31.67 7.35
C SER A 109 -14.00 -30.15 7.27
N TYR A 110 -13.18 -29.49 6.46
CA TYR A 110 -13.06 -28.03 6.39
C TYR A 110 -14.40 -27.33 6.03
N SER A 111 -15.39 -28.09 5.57
CA SER A 111 -16.76 -27.65 5.28
C SER A 111 -17.71 -27.59 6.47
N GLU A 112 -17.32 -28.05 7.68
CA GLU A 112 -18.22 -28.07 8.85
C GLU A 112 -18.10 -26.82 9.74
N ILE A 113 -17.05 -26.01 9.58
CA ILE A 113 -16.84 -24.78 10.37
C ILE A 113 -17.24 -23.58 9.52
N HIS A 114 -18.51 -23.21 9.59
CA HIS A 114 -18.99 -21.97 8.97
C HIS A 114 -18.47 -20.78 9.79
N GLY A 115 -17.41 -20.11 9.33
CA GLY A 115 -16.70 -19.06 10.09
C GLY A 115 -17.58 -17.89 10.56
N SER A 116 -18.77 -17.69 9.97
CA SER A 116 -19.73 -16.68 10.45
C SER A 116 -20.32 -16.97 11.84
N THR A 117 -20.25 -18.23 12.31
CA THR A 117 -20.78 -18.65 13.63
C THR A 117 -20.04 -18.03 14.83
N TYR A 118 -18.89 -17.39 14.61
CA TYR A 118 -18.08 -16.78 15.68
C TYR A 118 -18.32 -15.28 15.88
N THR A 119 -19.15 -14.63 15.06
CA THR A 119 -19.35 -13.17 15.08
C THR A 119 -20.08 -12.64 16.32
N GLU A 120 -20.91 -13.47 16.97
CA GLU A 120 -21.75 -13.03 18.11
C GLU A 120 -21.03 -13.00 19.48
N LYS A 121 -19.80 -13.56 19.59
CA LYS A 121 -19.04 -13.63 20.85
C LYS A 121 -17.74 -12.81 20.84
N GLU A 122 -17.71 -11.79 20.00
CA GLU A 122 -16.55 -10.91 19.86
C GLU A 122 -16.38 -9.95 21.03
N PHE A 123 -15.15 -9.46 21.23
CA PHE A 123 -14.90 -8.42 22.23
C PHE A 123 -15.70 -7.17 21.92
N ILE A 124 -16.47 -6.71 22.91
CA ILE A 124 -17.15 -5.42 22.85
C ILE A 124 -16.12 -4.29 22.86
N PHE A 125 -16.42 -3.22 22.13
CA PHE A 125 -15.62 -2.00 22.24
C PHE A 125 -15.82 -1.40 23.65
N PRO A 126 -14.75 -1.07 24.40
CA PRO A 126 -14.87 -0.56 25.76
C PRO A 126 -15.78 0.69 25.83
N PRO A 127 -16.92 0.65 26.56
CA PRO A 127 -17.87 1.76 26.56
C PRO A 127 -17.28 3.09 27.05
N GLU A 128 -16.33 3.03 27.99
CA GLU A 128 -15.62 4.22 28.49
C GLU A 128 -14.87 4.98 27.39
N LEU A 129 -14.38 4.28 26.35
CA LEU A 129 -13.68 4.91 25.24
C LEU A 129 -14.64 5.59 24.25
N LEU A 130 -15.89 5.16 24.15
CA LEU A 130 -16.92 5.83 23.32
C LEU A 130 -17.28 7.21 23.88
N LEU A 131 -17.28 7.34 25.20
CA LEU A 131 -17.61 8.58 25.90
C LEU A 131 -16.40 9.53 26.02
N ARG A 132 -15.20 9.06 25.69
CA ARG A 132 -13.96 9.82 25.87
C ARG A 132 -13.84 10.91 24.81
N LYS A 133 -13.90 12.17 25.26
CA LYS A 133 -13.55 13.32 24.42
C LYS A 133 -12.05 13.40 24.19
N LEU A 134 -11.65 13.65 22.94
CA LEU A 134 -10.26 13.90 22.60
C LEU A 134 -9.83 15.25 23.20
N ASN A 135 -8.73 15.25 23.95
CA ASN A 135 -8.10 16.45 24.49
C ASN A 135 -6.68 16.60 23.93
N PRO A 136 -6.17 17.83 23.73
CA PRO A 136 -4.77 18.04 23.46
C PRO A 136 -3.89 17.45 24.58
N LEU A 137 -2.74 16.88 24.22
CA LEU A 137 -1.80 16.31 25.21
C LEU A 137 -0.42 16.93 25.10
N CYS A 138 0.23 17.09 26.25
CA CYS A 138 1.65 17.43 26.39
C CYS A 138 2.26 16.46 27.40
N LEU A 139 3.16 15.60 26.93
CA LEU A 139 3.83 14.60 27.75
C LEU A 139 5.33 14.90 27.80
N ASN A 140 5.93 14.69 28.97
CA ASN A 140 7.38 14.76 29.16
C ASN A 140 7.90 13.34 29.40
N GLY A 141 8.90 12.94 28.62
CA GLY A 141 9.60 11.67 28.74
C GLY A 141 11.00 11.82 29.30
N PHE A 142 11.68 10.68 29.46
CA PHE A 142 13.09 10.64 29.89
C PHE A 142 13.99 11.44 28.93
N GLY A 143 15.08 11.98 29.46
CA GLY A 143 16.06 12.73 28.66
C GLY A 143 15.54 14.07 28.13
N GLY A 144 14.46 14.62 28.70
CA GLY A 144 13.88 15.90 28.28
C GLY A 144 13.02 15.82 27.02
N LEU A 145 12.65 14.60 26.59
CA LEU A 145 11.75 14.38 25.46
C LEU A 145 10.39 15.04 25.71
N LYS A 146 9.91 15.84 24.78
CA LYS A 146 8.56 16.42 24.79
C LYS A 146 7.74 15.82 23.66
N TRP A 147 6.55 15.35 23.99
CA TRP A 147 5.60 14.83 23.01
C TRP A 147 4.28 15.59 23.08
N TYR A 148 3.86 16.14 21.95
CA TYR A 148 2.65 16.92 21.82
C TYR A 148 1.63 16.20 20.93
N ARG A 149 0.34 16.28 21.31
CA ARG A 149 -0.80 15.88 20.48
C ARG A 149 -1.77 17.05 20.34
N PRO A 150 -1.55 17.96 19.39
CA PRO A 150 -2.56 18.96 19.01
C PRO A 150 -3.78 18.30 18.36
N LEU A 151 -4.92 19.00 18.44
CA LEU A 151 -6.19 18.62 17.79
C LEU A 151 -6.68 19.65 16.76
N GLN A 152 -5.94 20.74 16.60
CA GLN A 152 -6.25 21.84 15.68
C GLN A 152 -5.00 22.17 14.89
N LEU A 153 -5.17 22.53 13.61
CA LEU A 153 -4.05 22.90 12.75
C LEU A 153 -3.25 24.07 13.34
N GLN A 154 -3.93 25.10 13.86
CA GLN A 154 -3.26 26.26 14.45
C GLN A 154 -2.27 25.87 15.55
N HIS A 155 -2.63 24.94 16.43
CA HIS A 155 -1.70 24.46 17.47
C HIS A 155 -0.49 23.71 16.92
N VAL A 156 -0.62 23.03 15.77
CA VAL A 156 0.55 22.43 15.08
C VAL A 156 1.49 23.52 14.60
N LEU A 157 0.93 24.56 13.97
CA LEU A 157 1.68 25.70 13.45
C LEU A 157 2.40 26.45 14.59
N ASP A 158 1.70 26.74 15.69
CA ASP A 158 2.30 27.40 16.85
C ASP A 158 3.43 26.56 17.47
N LEU A 159 3.25 25.23 17.55
CA LEU A 159 4.29 24.32 18.03
C LEU A 159 5.48 24.24 17.08
N LYS A 160 5.24 24.28 15.76
CA LYS A 160 6.28 24.28 14.74
C LYS A 160 7.07 25.59 14.74
N ALA A 161 6.40 26.73 14.94
CA ALA A 161 7.06 28.03 15.13
C ALA A 161 7.94 28.04 16.38
N LYS A 162 7.42 27.48 17.48
CA LYS A 162 8.15 27.39 18.75
C LYS A 162 9.31 26.41 18.71
N TYR A 163 9.15 25.30 17.98
CA TYR A 163 10.14 24.24 17.85
C TYR A 163 10.35 23.90 16.36
N PRO A 164 11.14 24.71 15.63
CA PRO A 164 11.31 24.55 14.18
C PRO A 164 11.92 23.19 13.80
N ASP A 165 12.73 22.60 14.67
CA ASP A 165 13.35 21.28 14.45
C ASP A 165 12.48 20.11 14.97
N ALA A 166 11.26 20.38 15.47
CA ALA A 166 10.37 19.32 15.94
C ALA A 166 9.98 18.38 14.80
N LYS A 167 10.00 17.08 15.11
CA LYS A 167 9.62 16.04 14.14
C LYS A 167 8.12 15.80 14.23
N LEU A 168 7.44 15.95 13.09
CA LEU A 168 6.03 15.60 12.97
C LEU A 168 5.86 14.08 12.87
N LEU A 169 4.85 13.55 13.55
CA LEU A 169 4.59 12.12 13.66
C LEU A 169 3.14 11.77 13.27
N VAL A 170 3.03 10.72 12.47
CA VAL A 170 1.78 9.97 12.26
C VAL A 170 2.00 8.53 12.72
N GLY A 171 2.40 7.61 11.82
CA GLY A 171 2.60 6.19 12.13
C GLY A 171 3.96 5.78 12.66
N ASN A 172 4.92 6.72 12.78
CA ASN A 172 6.28 6.46 13.29
C ASN A 172 7.10 5.40 12.52
N SER A 173 6.69 5.01 11.32
CA SER A 173 7.32 3.93 10.53
C SER A 173 8.73 4.29 10.01
N GLU A 174 9.05 5.57 9.84
CA GLU A 174 10.41 6.04 9.54
C GLU A 174 11.13 6.53 10.80
N VAL A 175 10.51 7.44 11.56
CA VAL A 175 11.15 8.07 12.74
C VAL A 175 11.54 7.02 13.78
N GLY A 176 10.75 5.95 13.96
CA GLY A 176 11.10 4.83 14.83
C GLY A 176 12.38 4.10 14.39
N ILE A 177 12.60 3.96 13.08
CA ILE A 177 13.82 3.37 12.52
C ILE A 177 15.01 4.31 12.70
N GLU A 178 14.82 5.60 12.47
CA GLU A 178 15.86 6.62 12.68
C GLU A 178 16.35 6.65 14.13
N VAL A 179 15.43 6.62 15.10
CA VAL A 179 15.77 6.59 16.52
C VAL A 179 16.43 5.26 16.91
N ARG A 180 15.86 4.12 16.50
CA ARG A 180 16.32 2.80 16.95
C ARG A 180 17.62 2.34 16.28
N LEU A 181 17.71 2.48 14.95
CA LEU A 181 18.82 1.93 14.17
C LEU A 181 19.88 2.98 13.82
N LYS A 182 19.45 4.24 13.57
CA LYS A 182 20.38 5.34 13.23
C LYS A 182 20.77 6.19 14.43
N ARG A 183 20.23 5.88 15.63
CA ARG A 183 20.49 6.58 16.89
C ARG A 183 20.26 8.09 16.82
N MET A 184 19.31 8.52 15.98
CA MET A 184 18.91 9.92 15.91
C MET A 184 18.14 10.32 17.18
N ASN A 185 18.35 11.55 17.64
CA ASN A 185 17.69 12.08 18.83
C ASN A 185 16.77 13.24 18.44
N TYR A 186 15.48 13.11 18.76
CA TYR A 186 14.45 14.11 18.51
C TYR A 186 13.85 14.58 19.84
N PRO A 187 14.28 15.74 20.38
CA PRO A 187 13.85 16.18 21.70
C PRO A 187 12.38 16.63 21.74
N VAL A 188 11.81 16.99 20.58
CA VAL A 188 10.40 17.41 20.46
C VAL A 188 9.72 16.65 19.33
N LEU A 189 8.63 15.98 19.68
CA LEU A 189 7.79 15.21 18.77
C LEU A 189 6.36 15.76 18.77
N ILE A 190 5.78 15.95 17.60
CA ILE A 190 4.41 16.48 17.45
C ILE A 190 3.58 15.47 16.66
N SER A 191 2.63 14.81 17.32
CA SER A 191 1.69 13.91 16.66
C SER A 191 0.59 14.70 15.95
N VAL A 192 0.50 14.58 14.63
CA VAL A 192 -0.50 15.27 13.80
C VAL A 192 -1.68 14.36 13.42
N MET A 193 -1.75 13.18 14.02
CA MET A 193 -2.72 12.12 13.66
C MET A 193 -4.19 12.54 13.83
N HIS A 194 -4.48 13.48 14.73
CA HIS A 194 -5.85 13.88 15.10
C HIS A 194 -6.22 15.28 14.61
N VAL A 195 -5.44 15.85 13.68
CA VAL A 195 -5.68 17.18 13.12
C VAL A 195 -6.59 17.02 11.89
N PRO A 196 -7.87 17.46 11.93
CA PRO A 196 -8.84 17.15 10.88
C PRO A 196 -8.39 17.54 9.47
N GLU A 197 -7.82 18.73 9.31
CA GLU A 197 -7.38 19.29 8.03
C GLU A 197 -6.30 18.41 7.37
N LEU A 198 -5.39 17.86 8.16
CA LEU A 198 -4.34 16.96 7.68
C LEU A 198 -4.87 15.55 7.37
N ASN A 199 -6.08 15.20 7.80
CA ASN A 199 -6.71 13.90 7.58
C ASN A 199 -7.88 13.97 6.59
N ALA A 200 -8.11 15.13 5.97
CA ALA A 200 -9.17 15.32 5.01
C ALA A 200 -8.85 14.57 3.70
N LEU A 201 -9.88 13.97 3.11
CA LEU A 201 -9.88 13.40 1.77
C LEU A 201 -11.09 13.95 1.04
N SER A 202 -10.89 14.63 -0.08
CA SER A 202 -11.96 15.27 -0.82
C SER A 202 -11.81 15.01 -2.31
N VAL A 203 -12.83 14.36 -2.88
CA VAL A 203 -12.97 14.18 -4.33
C VAL A 203 -13.55 15.48 -4.89
N LYS A 204 -12.79 16.16 -5.75
CA LYS A 204 -13.22 17.37 -6.46
C LYS A 204 -13.53 17.07 -7.92
N ASP A 205 -14.04 18.07 -8.62
CA ASP A 205 -14.33 17.97 -10.05
C ASP A 205 -13.05 17.80 -10.88
N ASP A 206 -11.94 18.38 -10.43
CA ASP A 206 -10.65 18.46 -11.14
C ASP A 206 -9.54 17.54 -10.59
N GLY A 207 -9.73 16.96 -9.40
CA GLY A 207 -8.75 16.08 -8.79
C GLY A 207 -9.13 15.55 -7.41
N LEU A 208 -8.22 14.81 -6.80
CA LEU A 208 -8.30 14.35 -5.42
C LEU A 208 -7.45 15.24 -4.52
N GLU A 209 -8.05 15.83 -3.49
CA GLU A 209 -7.31 16.48 -2.41
C GLU A 209 -7.10 15.51 -1.24
N ILE A 210 -5.84 15.37 -0.83
CA ILE A 210 -5.37 14.35 0.12
C ILE A 210 -4.58 15.05 1.24
N GLY A 211 -5.11 15.04 2.46
CA GLY A 211 -4.41 15.56 3.63
C GLY A 211 -3.10 14.80 3.91
N ALA A 212 -2.08 15.50 4.40
CA ALA A 212 -0.75 14.92 4.58
C ALA A 212 -0.69 13.79 5.64
N ALA A 213 -1.62 13.74 6.59
CA ALA A 213 -1.71 12.71 7.62
C ALA A 213 -2.63 11.52 7.26
N VAL A 214 -3.29 11.55 6.10
CA VAL A 214 -4.09 10.43 5.56
C VAL A 214 -3.24 9.15 5.53
N ARG A 215 -3.81 8.04 5.99
CA ARG A 215 -3.11 6.74 6.00
C ARG A 215 -3.11 6.13 4.61
N LEU A 216 -2.07 5.36 4.29
CA LEU A 216 -1.96 4.71 2.98
C LEU A 216 -3.12 3.75 2.70
N THR A 217 -3.65 3.08 3.73
CA THR A 217 -4.86 2.24 3.58
C THR A 217 -6.12 3.07 3.26
N GLU A 218 -6.30 4.23 3.90
CA GLU A 218 -7.43 5.14 3.62
C GLU A 218 -7.36 5.71 2.20
N LEU A 219 -6.15 6.09 1.76
CA LEU A 219 -5.88 6.50 0.38
C LEU A 219 -6.24 5.37 -0.59
N MET A 220 -5.72 4.15 -0.38
CA MET A 220 -5.96 3.00 -1.25
C MET A 220 -7.45 2.68 -1.39
N ASN A 221 -8.20 2.68 -0.29
CA ASN A 221 -9.65 2.45 -0.30
C ASN A 221 -10.40 3.53 -1.08
N THR A 222 -10.00 4.79 -0.91
CA THR A 222 -10.59 5.92 -1.64
C THR A 222 -10.32 5.82 -3.13
N LEU A 223 -9.08 5.50 -3.52
CA LEU A 223 -8.72 5.30 -4.92
C LEU A 223 -9.52 4.16 -5.57
N ARG A 224 -9.66 3.02 -4.87
CA ARG A 224 -10.49 1.89 -5.36
C ARG A 224 -11.94 2.33 -5.58
N LYS A 225 -12.52 3.10 -4.66
CA LYS A 225 -13.86 3.67 -4.80
C LYS A 225 -13.97 4.60 -6.01
N VAL A 226 -13.02 5.54 -6.15
CA VAL A 226 -12.99 6.49 -7.28
C VAL A 226 -12.89 5.77 -8.63
N VAL A 227 -12.10 4.71 -8.73
CA VAL A 227 -11.98 3.89 -9.96
C VAL A 227 -13.30 3.22 -10.34
N MET A 228 -14.15 2.88 -9.38
CA MET A 228 -15.47 2.27 -9.64
C MET A 228 -16.54 3.30 -10.03
N GLU A 229 -16.42 4.54 -9.56
CA GLU A 229 -17.46 5.58 -9.69
C GLU A 229 -17.21 6.54 -10.85
N ARG A 230 -15.96 6.76 -11.26
CA ARG A 230 -15.58 7.72 -12.30
C ARG A 230 -15.31 7.06 -13.65
N ALA A 231 -15.23 7.88 -14.70
CA ALA A 231 -14.92 7.39 -16.04
C ALA A 231 -13.49 6.80 -16.10
N GLU A 232 -13.32 5.78 -16.93
CA GLU A 232 -12.05 5.05 -17.03
C GLU A 232 -10.85 5.96 -17.37
N HIS A 233 -11.05 6.93 -18.26
CA HIS A 233 -10.00 7.85 -18.68
C HIS A 233 -9.58 8.85 -17.60
N GLU A 234 -10.40 9.09 -16.57
CA GLU A 234 -10.08 10.02 -15.47
C GLU A 234 -9.22 9.40 -14.38
N THR A 235 -9.15 8.06 -14.34
CA THR A 235 -8.66 7.31 -13.18
C THR A 235 -7.37 6.54 -13.46
N SER A 236 -6.66 6.84 -14.55
CA SER A 236 -5.42 6.14 -14.89
C SER A 236 -4.35 6.30 -13.80
N SER A 237 -4.18 7.51 -13.26
CA SER A 237 -3.33 7.74 -12.07
C SER A 237 -3.77 6.88 -10.89
N CYS A 238 -5.07 6.85 -10.57
CA CYS A 238 -5.60 6.11 -9.42
C CYS A 238 -5.29 4.60 -9.52
N LYS A 239 -5.45 4.01 -10.71
CA LYS A 239 -5.09 2.61 -10.97
C LYS A 239 -3.60 2.36 -10.70
N ALA A 240 -2.72 3.26 -11.15
CA ALA A 240 -1.29 3.14 -10.92
C ALA A 240 -0.91 3.19 -9.43
N TYR A 241 -1.53 4.09 -8.64
CA TYR A 241 -1.33 4.13 -7.19
C TYR A 241 -1.83 2.86 -6.49
N ILE A 242 -2.97 2.30 -6.90
CA ILE A 242 -3.50 1.06 -6.32
C ILE A 242 -2.53 -0.10 -6.54
N GLU A 243 -2.05 -0.27 -7.77
CA GLU A 243 -1.07 -1.32 -8.10
C GLU A 243 0.24 -1.13 -7.35
N GLN A 244 0.73 0.11 -7.24
CA GLN A 244 1.95 0.40 -6.49
C GLN A 244 1.79 0.13 -4.98
N LEU A 245 0.64 0.48 -4.40
CA LEU A 245 0.32 0.25 -2.99
C LEU A 245 0.06 -1.22 -2.64
N LYS A 246 -0.36 -2.03 -3.63
CA LYS A 246 -0.50 -3.48 -3.48
C LYS A 246 0.84 -4.13 -3.11
N TRP A 247 1.93 -3.69 -3.73
CA TRP A 247 3.28 -4.24 -3.53
C TRP A 247 4.18 -3.41 -2.62
N PHE A 248 3.63 -2.42 -1.90
CA PHE A 248 4.40 -1.45 -1.11
C PHE A 248 5.02 -2.05 0.16
N ALA A 249 4.16 -2.42 1.12
CA ALA A 249 4.52 -2.99 2.42
C ALA A 249 3.33 -3.78 2.96
N GLY A 250 3.54 -4.54 4.03
CA GLY A 250 2.45 -5.21 4.73
C GLY A 250 1.32 -4.27 5.18
N THR A 251 0.11 -4.80 5.28
CA THR A 251 -1.11 -4.08 5.71
C THR A 251 -0.91 -3.31 7.03
N GLN A 252 -0.12 -3.85 7.96
CA GLN A 252 0.21 -3.24 9.25
C GLN A 252 0.93 -1.89 9.08
N ILE A 253 1.87 -1.79 8.13
CA ILE A 253 2.58 -0.56 7.81
C ILE A 253 1.67 0.42 7.08
N LYS A 254 0.86 -0.06 6.13
CA LYS A 254 -0.09 0.79 5.37
C LYS A 254 -1.16 1.43 6.27
N ASN A 255 -1.58 0.73 7.34
CA ASN A 255 -2.58 1.21 8.29
C ASN A 255 -2.10 2.38 9.17
N VAL A 256 -0.79 2.63 9.26
CA VAL A 256 -0.23 3.70 10.10
C VAL A 256 0.63 4.69 9.32
N GLY A 257 1.26 4.24 8.23
CA GLY A 257 2.03 5.08 7.32
C GLY A 257 1.13 6.16 6.70
N SER A 258 1.64 7.39 6.62
CA SER A 258 0.91 8.52 6.05
C SER A 258 1.48 8.96 4.71
N VAL A 259 0.63 9.55 3.88
CA VAL A 259 1.00 10.11 2.57
C VAL A 259 2.11 11.14 2.71
N GLY A 260 1.92 12.14 3.57
CA GLY A 260 2.89 13.20 3.82
C GLY A 260 4.15 12.68 4.51
N GLY A 261 4.03 11.67 5.38
CA GLY A 261 5.21 10.99 5.95
C GLY A 261 6.06 10.33 4.87
N ASN A 262 5.45 9.65 3.90
CA ASN A 262 6.16 9.03 2.78
C ASN A 262 6.84 10.08 1.88
N ILE A 263 6.11 11.16 1.52
CA ILE A 263 6.62 12.26 0.70
C ILE A 263 7.78 12.98 1.40
N CYS A 264 7.57 13.48 2.61
CA CYS A 264 8.56 14.29 3.34
C CYS A 264 9.79 13.48 3.81
N THR A 265 9.70 12.16 3.88
CA THR A 265 10.87 11.30 4.10
C THR A 265 11.85 11.37 2.92
N ALA A 266 11.34 11.63 1.71
CA ALA A 266 12.12 11.76 0.48
C ALA A 266 13.16 10.64 0.31
N SER A 267 12.71 9.41 0.52
CA SER A 267 13.54 8.22 0.28
C SER A 267 13.82 8.11 -1.23
N PRO A 268 15.08 7.87 -1.65
CA PRO A 268 15.42 7.69 -3.06
C PRO A 268 14.71 6.49 -3.72
N ILE A 269 14.28 5.53 -2.90
CA ILE A 269 13.57 4.30 -3.28
C ILE A 269 12.10 4.33 -2.81
N SER A 270 11.53 5.53 -2.59
CA SER A 270 10.09 5.63 -2.35
C SER A 270 9.34 5.15 -3.58
N ASP A 271 8.38 4.25 -3.38
CA ASP A 271 7.51 3.75 -4.44
C ASP A 271 6.49 4.78 -4.94
N LEU A 272 6.11 5.76 -4.11
CA LEU A 272 5.05 6.71 -4.46
C LEU A 272 5.59 8.04 -5.01
N ASN A 273 6.82 8.44 -4.65
CA ASN A 273 7.37 9.73 -5.10
C ASN A 273 7.50 9.85 -6.62
N PRO A 274 7.96 8.81 -7.35
CA PRO A 274 7.96 8.84 -8.81
C PRO A 274 6.55 9.03 -9.40
N LEU A 275 5.52 8.41 -8.81
CA LEU A 275 4.14 8.58 -9.26
C LEU A 275 3.61 9.99 -8.97
N TRP A 276 3.91 10.59 -7.81
CA TRP A 276 3.48 11.96 -7.51
C TRP A 276 4.04 12.94 -8.54
N MET A 277 5.32 12.77 -8.91
CA MET A 277 5.98 13.55 -9.95
C MET A 277 5.40 13.27 -11.35
N ALA A 278 5.19 12.00 -11.71
CA ALA A 278 4.71 11.62 -13.04
C ALA A 278 3.27 12.06 -13.30
N SER A 279 2.40 11.92 -12.30
CA SER A 279 0.99 12.32 -12.34
C SER A 279 0.79 13.84 -12.27
N GLY A 280 1.84 14.65 -12.16
CA GLY A 280 1.72 16.11 -12.08
C GLY A 280 1.03 16.59 -10.79
N ALA A 281 1.20 15.86 -9.69
CA ALA A 281 0.62 16.24 -8.41
C ALA A 281 1.20 17.57 -7.91
N LYS A 282 0.39 18.31 -7.16
CA LYS A 282 0.79 19.58 -6.54
C LYS A 282 0.70 19.47 -5.04
N PHE A 283 1.71 19.97 -4.33
CA PHE A 283 1.78 19.93 -2.88
C PHE A 283 1.42 21.29 -2.29
N GLN A 284 0.46 21.28 -1.38
CA GLN A 284 0.04 22.44 -0.58
C GLN A 284 0.91 22.50 0.67
N ILE A 285 1.64 23.59 0.82
CA ILE A 285 2.54 23.85 1.94
C ILE A 285 2.00 25.05 2.68
N ILE A 286 1.92 24.94 4.01
CA ILE A 286 1.45 26.01 4.89
C ILE A 286 2.56 26.40 5.86
N ASP A 287 2.78 27.70 6.02
CA ASP A 287 3.72 28.23 7.00
C ASP A 287 3.06 28.41 8.38
N CYS A 288 3.86 28.72 9.40
CA CYS A 288 3.36 28.93 10.75
C CYS A 288 2.44 30.15 10.91
N LYS A 289 2.38 31.04 9.92
CA LYS A 289 1.51 32.23 9.90
C LYS A 289 0.19 31.94 9.17
N GLY A 290 0.04 30.76 8.58
CA GLY A 290 -1.14 30.35 7.82
C GLY A 290 -1.10 30.71 6.33
N ASN A 291 0.03 31.20 5.81
CA ASN A 291 0.17 31.43 4.37
C ASN A 291 0.34 30.09 3.65
N ILE A 292 -0.34 29.94 2.52
CA ILE A 292 -0.30 28.72 1.71
C ILE A 292 0.43 28.99 0.40
N ARG A 293 1.34 28.09 0.05
CA ARG A 293 1.96 28.03 -1.28
C ARG A 293 1.80 26.65 -1.90
N MET A 294 1.82 26.63 -3.23
CA MET A 294 1.78 25.41 -4.03
C MET A 294 3.17 25.13 -4.61
N THR A 295 3.59 23.88 -4.56
CA THR A 295 4.82 23.42 -5.24
C THR A 295 4.49 22.19 -6.09
N PRO A 296 4.88 22.13 -7.38
CA PRO A 296 4.79 20.91 -8.17
C PRO A 296 5.61 19.77 -7.53
N ALA A 297 5.12 18.53 -7.58
CA ALA A 297 5.84 17.40 -7.00
C ALA A 297 7.26 17.22 -7.57
N GLU A 298 7.47 17.57 -8.85
CA GLU A 298 8.79 17.51 -9.51
C GLU A 298 9.83 18.48 -8.92
N GLU A 299 9.40 19.58 -8.31
CA GLU A 299 10.27 20.62 -7.74
C GLU A 299 10.46 20.45 -6.22
N PHE A 300 9.67 19.59 -5.59
CA PHE A 300 9.66 19.44 -4.14
C PHE A 300 10.88 18.69 -3.58
N PHE A 301 11.49 17.79 -4.36
CA PHE A 301 12.63 16.98 -3.92
C PHE A 301 13.94 17.65 -4.28
N LEU A 302 14.69 18.13 -3.29
CA LEU A 302 15.89 18.96 -3.49
C LEU A 302 17.21 18.18 -3.38
N GLY A 303 17.17 16.94 -2.90
CA GLY A 303 18.35 16.13 -2.64
C GLY A 303 18.07 14.90 -1.79
N TYR A 304 19.13 14.20 -1.40
CA TYR A 304 19.03 13.01 -0.55
C TYR A 304 18.31 13.33 0.77
N ARG A 305 17.09 12.79 0.93
CA ARG A 305 16.23 13.04 2.09
C ARG A 305 16.01 14.54 2.39
N LYS A 306 16.03 15.38 1.36
CA LYS A 306 15.85 16.84 1.47
C LYS A 306 14.69 17.27 0.58
N VAL A 307 13.79 18.06 1.16
CA VAL A 307 12.59 18.56 0.51
C VAL A 307 12.51 20.09 0.56
N ASP A 308 11.69 20.67 -0.31
CA ASP A 308 11.39 22.09 -0.37
C ASP A 308 10.38 22.50 0.72
N LEU A 309 10.81 22.40 1.98
CA LEU A 309 10.10 22.94 3.14
C LEU A 309 11.05 23.82 3.94
N ALA A 310 10.62 25.05 4.20
CA ALA A 310 11.26 25.91 5.18
C ALA A 310 11.04 25.36 6.61
N ARG A 311 11.81 25.88 7.57
CA ARG A 311 11.79 25.39 8.96
C ARG A 311 10.45 25.63 9.66
N ASP A 312 9.73 26.65 9.25
CA ASP A 312 8.41 27.08 9.72
C ASP A 312 7.28 26.58 8.82
N GLU A 313 7.54 25.66 7.90
CA GLU A 313 6.54 25.10 6.99
C GLU A 313 6.22 23.63 7.30
N ILE A 314 5.01 23.23 6.91
CA ILE A 314 4.56 21.84 6.90
C ILE A 314 3.85 21.53 5.58
N LEU A 315 3.90 20.27 5.15
CA LEU A 315 3.02 19.78 4.09
C LEU A 315 1.59 19.66 4.64
N LEU A 316 0.67 20.41 4.05
CA LEU A 316 -0.75 20.44 4.42
C LEU A 316 -1.52 19.32 3.70
N SER A 317 -1.46 19.33 2.37
CA SER A 317 -2.17 18.38 1.53
C SER A 317 -1.48 18.18 0.18
N VAL A 318 -1.93 17.18 -0.56
CA VAL A 318 -1.51 16.82 -1.90
C VAL A 318 -2.73 16.89 -2.81
N PHE A 319 -2.59 17.54 -3.95
CA PHE A 319 -3.61 17.56 -5.00
C PHE A 319 -3.16 16.66 -6.15
N LEU A 320 -3.93 15.62 -6.43
CA LEU A 320 -3.72 14.69 -7.54
C LEU A 320 -4.76 14.98 -8.65
N PRO A 321 -4.37 15.50 -9.81
CA PRO A 321 -5.31 15.80 -10.89
C PRO A 321 -5.88 14.52 -11.52
N TRP A 322 -7.11 14.62 -12.04
CA TRP A 322 -7.66 13.58 -12.92
C TRP A 322 -6.92 13.52 -14.25
N THR A 323 -6.84 12.32 -14.83
CA THR A 323 -6.24 12.15 -16.15
C THR A 323 -7.22 12.56 -17.25
N ARG A 324 -6.69 13.07 -18.35
CA ARG A 324 -7.47 13.45 -19.53
C ARG A 324 -7.78 12.23 -20.41
N PRO A 325 -8.73 12.32 -21.36
CA PRO A 325 -8.82 11.34 -22.44
C PRO A 325 -7.47 11.15 -23.13
N PHE A 326 -7.08 9.89 -23.38
CA PHE A 326 -5.79 9.51 -23.96
C PHE A 326 -4.56 9.89 -23.13
N GLU A 327 -4.75 10.12 -21.83
CA GLU A 327 -3.66 10.26 -20.87
C GLU A 327 -3.55 9.00 -20.01
N TYR A 328 -2.35 8.42 -20.00
CA TYR A 328 -2.07 7.15 -19.35
C TYR A 328 -0.94 7.32 -18.34
N VAL A 329 -1.13 6.75 -17.15
CA VAL A 329 -0.13 6.66 -16.09
C VAL A 329 0.13 5.20 -15.78
N LYS A 330 1.41 4.85 -15.65
CA LYS A 330 1.86 3.49 -15.32
C LYS A 330 3.00 3.50 -14.31
N GLU A 331 2.86 2.64 -13.34
CA GLU A 331 3.80 2.30 -12.28
C GLU A 331 4.65 1.08 -12.65
N PHE A 332 5.89 1.07 -12.17
CA PHE A 332 6.80 -0.07 -12.27
C PHE A 332 7.59 -0.21 -10.97
N LYS A 333 7.78 -1.45 -10.51
CA LYS A 333 8.62 -1.76 -9.35
C LYS A 333 9.38 -3.06 -9.58
N GLN A 334 10.68 -3.02 -9.31
CA GLN A 334 11.53 -4.20 -9.23
C GLN A 334 12.11 -4.30 -7.81
N ALA A 335 11.97 -5.47 -7.19
CA ALA A 335 12.50 -5.78 -5.86
C ALA A 335 13.03 -7.23 -5.82
N HIS A 336 13.61 -7.68 -4.70
CA HIS A 336 14.09 -9.07 -4.57
C HIS A 336 12.95 -10.06 -4.36
N ARG A 337 11.82 -9.59 -3.82
CA ARG A 337 10.59 -10.36 -3.64
C ARG A 337 9.38 -9.50 -4.02
N ARG A 338 8.27 -10.16 -4.34
CA ARG A 338 7.03 -9.51 -4.80
C ARG A 338 6.44 -8.55 -3.78
N GLU A 339 6.46 -8.91 -2.50
CA GLU A 339 5.78 -8.21 -1.40
C GLU A 339 6.74 -7.83 -0.28
N ASP A 340 6.39 -6.75 0.43
CA ASP A 340 7.07 -6.30 1.65
C ASP A 340 8.58 -6.04 1.46
N ASP A 341 8.98 -5.53 0.30
CA ASP A 341 10.39 -5.26 -0.01
C ASP A 341 10.57 -3.87 -0.60
N ILE A 342 11.73 -3.29 -0.32
CA ILE A 342 12.11 -2.00 -0.88
C ILE A 342 12.46 -2.17 -2.37
N ALA A 343 12.16 -1.16 -3.18
CA ALA A 343 12.51 -1.20 -4.59
C ALA A 343 14.04 -1.15 -4.79
N ILE A 344 14.53 -1.96 -5.72
CA ILE A 344 15.85 -1.81 -6.34
C ILE A 344 15.78 -0.62 -7.31
N VAL A 345 14.80 -0.66 -8.21
CA VAL A 345 14.40 0.43 -9.11
C VAL A 345 12.87 0.44 -9.18
N ASN A 346 12.29 1.62 -9.24
CA ASN A 346 10.88 1.81 -9.52
C ASN A 346 10.71 2.99 -10.49
N ALA A 347 9.55 3.11 -11.11
CA ALA A 347 9.25 4.22 -12.00
C ALA A 347 7.76 4.58 -11.96
N GLY A 348 7.51 5.87 -12.16
CA GLY A 348 6.21 6.41 -12.53
C GLY A 348 6.34 7.04 -13.91
N MET A 349 5.48 6.64 -14.84
CA MET A 349 5.47 7.16 -16.20
C MET A 349 4.09 7.67 -16.55
N ARG A 350 4.02 8.82 -17.21
CA ARG A 350 2.80 9.39 -17.77
C ARG A 350 3.05 9.76 -19.22
N VAL A 351 2.07 9.49 -20.07
CA VAL A 351 2.02 9.99 -21.45
C VAL A 351 0.63 10.53 -21.75
N TYR A 352 0.57 11.65 -22.46
CA TYR A 352 -0.64 12.21 -23.04
C TYR A 352 -0.51 12.17 -24.56
N LEU A 353 -1.43 11.45 -25.21
CA LEU A 353 -1.43 11.23 -26.64
C LEU A 353 -2.51 12.10 -27.30
N GLU A 354 -2.18 12.63 -28.47
CA GLU A 354 -3.12 13.31 -29.36
C GLU A 354 -3.19 12.56 -30.69
N GLU A 355 -4.41 12.41 -31.20
CA GLU A 355 -4.65 11.87 -32.53
C GLU A 355 -4.34 12.96 -33.57
N LYS A 356 -3.43 12.66 -34.51
CA LYS A 356 -3.11 13.53 -35.64
C LYS A 356 -3.24 12.72 -36.94
N GLY A 357 -4.41 12.78 -37.56
CA GLY A 357 -4.73 11.96 -38.71
C GLY A 357 -4.91 10.50 -38.28
N GLU A 358 -4.16 9.57 -38.88
CA GLU A 358 -4.16 8.14 -38.50
C GLU A 358 -3.07 7.79 -37.47
N GLU A 359 -2.29 8.77 -37.02
CA GLU A 359 -1.14 8.57 -36.12
C GLU A 359 -1.40 9.14 -34.73
N TRP A 360 -0.82 8.48 -33.72
CA TRP A 360 -0.81 8.96 -32.35
C TRP A 360 0.49 9.70 -32.06
N VAL A 361 0.40 10.93 -31.58
CA VAL A 361 1.56 11.78 -31.27
C VAL A 361 1.62 12.04 -29.77
N VAL A 362 2.82 11.99 -29.20
CA VAL A 362 3.05 12.36 -27.80
C VAL A 362 2.93 13.88 -27.65
N SER A 363 1.86 14.34 -27.03
CA SER A 363 1.66 15.77 -26.73
C SER A 363 2.41 16.19 -25.47
N ASP A 364 2.39 15.34 -24.44
CA ASP A 364 3.08 15.59 -23.18
C ASP A 364 3.46 14.27 -22.49
N ALA A 365 4.51 14.30 -21.66
CA ALA A 365 4.99 13.12 -20.97
C ALA A 365 5.72 13.45 -19.66
N SER A 366 5.82 12.46 -18.78
CA SER A 366 6.67 12.50 -17.60
C SER A 366 7.21 11.10 -17.31
N ILE A 367 8.53 10.96 -17.15
CA ILE A 367 9.19 9.68 -16.88
C ILE A 367 10.07 9.90 -15.67
N VAL A 368 9.76 9.22 -14.57
CA VAL A 368 10.42 9.44 -13.29
C VAL A 368 10.84 8.10 -12.70
N TYR A 369 12.09 8.01 -12.26
CA TYR A 369 12.68 6.82 -11.67
C TYR A 369 13.03 7.03 -10.19
N GLY A 370 12.89 5.99 -9.37
CA GLY A 370 13.54 5.88 -8.06
C GLY A 370 14.60 4.78 -8.06
N GLY A 371 15.48 4.80 -7.06
CA GLY A 371 16.56 3.82 -6.89
C GLY A 371 17.77 3.99 -7.81
N VAL A 372 17.73 4.96 -8.73
CA VAL A 372 18.81 5.24 -9.69
C VAL A 372 19.61 6.52 -9.38
N ALA A 373 19.13 7.34 -8.44
CA ALA A 373 19.76 8.59 -8.01
C ALA A 373 19.49 8.83 -6.51
N PRO A 374 20.14 9.84 -5.88
CA PRO A 374 19.89 10.18 -4.48
C PRO A 374 18.49 10.76 -4.19
N LEU A 375 17.68 11.03 -5.20
CA LEU A 375 16.26 11.40 -5.13
C LEU A 375 15.52 10.77 -6.32
N SER A 376 14.20 10.86 -6.35
CA SER A 376 13.41 10.50 -7.53
C SER A 376 13.85 11.38 -8.72
N LEU A 377 14.30 10.75 -9.80
CA LEU A 377 14.93 11.38 -10.96
C LEU A 377 13.94 11.52 -12.10
N SER A 378 13.67 12.74 -12.54
CA SER A 378 12.93 13.02 -13.78
C SER A 378 13.87 12.88 -14.98
N ALA A 379 13.54 12.00 -15.92
CA ALA A 379 14.30 11.78 -17.16
C ALA A 379 13.97 12.88 -18.19
N ARG A 380 14.44 14.10 -17.91
CA ARG A 380 14.06 15.32 -18.64
C ARG A 380 14.48 15.30 -20.10
N LYS A 381 15.68 14.80 -20.43
CA LYS A 381 16.12 14.72 -21.83
C LYS A 381 15.28 13.74 -22.62
N THR A 382 14.95 12.59 -22.01
CA THR A 382 14.07 11.59 -22.61
C THR A 382 12.68 12.16 -22.83
N LYS A 383 12.11 12.86 -21.84
CA LYS A 383 10.84 13.58 -21.96
C LYS A 383 10.85 14.56 -23.13
N GLU A 384 11.85 15.45 -23.20
CA GLU A 384 12.00 16.43 -24.28
C GLU A 384 12.14 15.75 -25.65
N PHE A 385 12.84 14.62 -25.70
CA PHE A 385 13.02 13.87 -26.94
C PHE A 385 11.73 13.24 -27.46
N ILE A 386 10.85 12.74 -26.59
CA ILE A 386 9.64 12.01 -27.03
C ILE A 386 8.47 12.93 -27.39
N ILE A 387 8.38 14.12 -26.80
CA ILE A 387 7.32 15.08 -27.09
C ILE A 387 7.37 15.48 -28.57
N GLY A 388 6.19 15.48 -29.21
CA GLY A 388 5.99 15.81 -30.62
C GLY A 388 6.26 14.66 -31.59
N LYS A 389 6.60 13.46 -31.12
CA LYS A 389 6.87 12.28 -31.98
C LYS A 389 5.72 11.28 -32.00
N ASN A 390 5.69 10.50 -33.08
CA ASN A 390 4.72 9.41 -33.26
C ASN A 390 4.99 8.27 -32.27
N TRP A 391 3.93 7.74 -31.67
CA TRP A 391 3.98 6.63 -30.71
C TRP A 391 4.26 5.30 -31.43
N SER A 392 5.54 5.03 -31.71
CA SER A 392 5.99 3.88 -32.51
C SER A 392 7.16 3.11 -31.87
N GLN A 393 7.53 1.98 -32.48
CA GLN A 393 8.69 1.19 -32.05
C GLN A 393 10.01 1.96 -32.23
N GLU A 394 10.11 2.78 -33.28
CA GLU A 394 11.26 3.65 -33.54
C GLU A 394 11.42 4.70 -32.45
N LEU A 395 10.30 5.26 -31.95
CA LEU A 395 10.31 6.18 -30.81
C LEU A 395 10.89 5.51 -29.57
N LEU A 396 10.47 4.29 -29.26
CA LEU A 396 10.99 3.52 -28.13
C LEU A 396 12.51 3.32 -28.23
N GLN A 397 13.01 2.87 -29.38
CA GLN A 397 14.45 2.66 -29.59
C GLN A 397 15.25 3.97 -29.47
N GLY A 398 14.70 5.08 -29.94
CA GLY A 398 15.29 6.41 -29.74
C GLY A 398 15.31 6.82 -28.27
N ALA A 399 14.17 6.66 -27.57
CA ALA A 399 14.02 7.04 -26.17
C ALA A 399 14.98 6.26 -25.26
N LEU A 400 15.16 4.95 -25.48
CA LEU A 400 16.10 4.12 -24.71
C LEU A 400 17.55 4.61 -24.82
N LYS A 401 17.97 5.11 -25.99
CA LYS A 401 19.31 5.69 -26.18
C LYS A 401 19.47 7.00 -25.42
N ILE A 402 18.44 7.85 -25.42
CA ILE A 402 18.48 9.12 -24.67
C ILE A 402 18.43 8.88 -23.16
N LEU A 403 17.67 7.87 -22.71
CA LEU A 403 17.53 7.52 -21.31
C LEU A 403 18.88 7.20 -20.63
N GLN A 404 19.80 6.55 -21.36
CA GLN A 404 21.17 6.30 -20.88
C GLN A 404 21.95 7.58 -20.53
N THR A 405 21.51 8.74 -21.05
CA THR A 405 22.12 10.05 -20.76
C THR A 405 21.43 10.83 -19.63
N ASP A 406 20.23 10.40 -19.22
CA ASP A 406 19.52 10.89 -18.04
C ASP A 406 19.90 10.08 -16.81
N VAL A 407 19.85 8.74 -16.93
CA VAL A 407 20.08 7.80 -15.84
C VAL A 407 21.53 7.33 -15.86
N ILE A 408 22.38 8.00 -15.09
CA ILE A 408 23.82 7.69 -14.99
C ILE A 408 24.11 7.14 -13.59
N ILE A 409 24.28 5.83 -13.49
CA ILE A 409 24.65 5.14 -12.24
C ILE A 409 26.15 4.82 -12.30
N LYS A 410 26.93 5.44 -11.41
CA LYS A 410 28.38 5.24 -11.36
C LYS A 410 28.73 3.87 -10.75
N GLU A 411 29.85 3.30 -11.17
CA GLU A 411 30.47 2.18 -10.46
C GLU A 411 30.67 2.55 -8.97
N GLY A 412 30.26 1.66 -8.07
CA GLY A 412 30.27 1.90 -6.62
C GLY A 412 29.08 2.70 -6.07
N ALA A 413 28.06 2.99 -6.89
CA ALA A 413 26.82 3.61 -6.40
C ALA A 413 26.20 2.80 -5.24
N PRO A 414 25.72 3.47 -4.17
CA PRO A 414 25.02 2.80 -3.07
C PRO A 414 23.90 1.89 -3.59
N GLY A 415 23.77 0.71 -3.00
CA GLY A 415 22.85 -0.35 -3.44
C GLY A 415 23.43 -1.35 -4.45
N GLY A 416 24.56 -1.06 -5.10
CA GLY A 416 25.20 -2.00 -6.04
C GLY A 416 24.35 -2.26 -7.29
N MET A 417 24.46 -3.45 -7.90
CA MET A 417 23.61 -3.89 -9.03
C MET A 417 23.55 -2.89 -10.20
N VAL A 418 24.66 -2.21 -10.49
CA VAL A 418 24.69 -1.09 -11.45
C VAL A 418 24.28 -1.50 -12.86
N GLU A 419 24.64 -2.70 -13.32
CA GLU A 419 24.23 -3.20 -14.64
C GLU A 419 22.77 -3.69 -14.69
N PHE A 420 22.22 -4.08 -13.53
CA PHE A 420 20.84 -4.55 -13.42
C PHE A 420 19.84 -3.40 -13.26
N ARG A 421 20.30 -2.30 -12.65
CA ARG A 421 19.56 -1.04 -12.52
C ARG A 421 19.69 -0.22 -13.80
#